data_AF-A0A8D2MVF5-F1
#
_entry.id   AF-A0A8D2MVF5-F1
#
_cell.length_a   1.000
_cell.length_b   1.000
_cell.length_c   1.000
_cell.angle_alpha   90.00
_cell.angle_beta   90.00
_cell.angle_gamma   90.00
#
_symmetry.space_group_name_H-M   'P 1'
#
loop_
_entity.id
_entity.type
_entity.pdbx_description
1 polymer ?
#
loop_
_entity_poly.entity_id
_entity_poly.type
_entity_poly.pdbx_seq_one_letter_code
_entity_poly.pdbx_strand_id
1 'polypeptide(L)'
;GREEGQRHSRGGSGQEGGGTEGTLLLHAAFGSPNSELGGCRETIFVVLCRRNLTKLSLIFSHMLAELKGIFPSGLFQGDTFRITKADAAEFWRKAFGEKTIVPWKSFRQALHEVHPISSGLEAMALKSTIDLTCNDYISVFEFDIFTRLFQPWSSLLRNWNSLAVTHPGYMAFLTYDEVKARLQKFIHKPGSYIFRLSCTRLGQWAIGYVTADGNILQTIPHNKPLFQALIDGFREGFYLFPDGRNQNPDLTGLCEPTPQDHIKVTQEQYELYCEMGSTFQLCKICAENDKDVKIEPCGHLMCTSCLTAWQESEGQGCPFCRCEIKGTEPIVVDPFDPRGGGGLSRQGAEGTPSPNYDDDDDDKADDSLFMMKELAGTKVSS
;
A
#
# COMPACT_ATOMS: atom_id res chain seq x y z
N GLY A 1 -8.09 67.89 -50.85
CA GLY A 1 -8.11 68.50 -49.52
C GLY A 1 -9.49 68.32 -48.94
N ARG A 2 -9.56 67.89 -47.68
CA ARG A 2 -10.77 67.77 -46.81
C ARG A 2 -11.82 66.77 -47.31
N GLU A 3 -12.56 66.02 -46.52
CA GLU A 3 -12.77 65.71 -45.09
C GLU A 3 -13.33 64.26 -45.11
N GLU A 4 -13.17 63.38 -44.13
CA GLU A 4 -13.98 63.19 -42.91
C GLU A 4 -13.35 61.92 -42.27
N GLY A 5 -13.14 61.76 -40.97
CA GLY A 5 -13.86 62.28 -39.83
C GLY A 5 -14.47 61.08 -39.07
N GLN A 6 -13.82 60.66 -37.97
CA GLN A 6 -14.45 60.31 -36.67
C GLN A 6 -13.63 59.29 -35.87
N ARG A 7 -13.04 59.78 -34.77
CA ARG A 7 -12.70 59.02 -33.57
C ARG A 7 -13.79 59.27 -32.53
N HIS A 8 -14.29 58.21 -31.88
CA HIS A 8 -14.69 58.13 -30.46
C HIS A 8 -14.92 56.64 -30.14
N SER A 9 -14.11 55.99 -29.30
CA SER A 9 -14.17 55.93 -27.81
C SER A 9 -14.97 54.72 -27.28
N ARG A 10 -14.26 53.78 -26.62
CA ARG A 10 -14.64 52.80 -25.56
C ARG A 10 -13.63 51.65 -25.66
N GLY A 11 -12.80 51.29 -24.69
CA GLY A 11 -12.97 51.20 -23.23
C GLY A 11 -12.93 49.71 -22.86
N GLY A 12 -11.88 49.23 -22.18
CA GLY A 12 -11.80 47.84 -21.72
C GLY A 12 -10.39 47.38 -21.35
N SER A 13 -10.02 47.56 -20.10
CA SER A 13 -8.88 46.95 -19.40
C SER A 13 -9.12 45.47 -19.11
N GLY A 14 -8.12 44.62 -19.26
CA GLY A 14 -8.12 43.24 -18.77
C GLY A 14 -6.71 42.64 -18.79
N GLN A 15 -6.08 42.61 -17.62
CA GLN A 15 -4.87 41.84 -17.34
C GLN A 15 -5.20 40.34 -17.40
N GLU A 16 -4.46 39.56 -18.18
CA GLU A 16 -4.33 38.12 -17.98
C GLU A 16 -2.84 37.81 -17.76
N GLY A 17 -2.53 37.47 -16.52
CA GLY A 17 -1.28 36.82 -16.13
C GLY A 17 -1.51 35.32 -15.95
N GLY A 18 -0.48 34.53 -16.23
CA GLY A 18 -0.41 33.12 -15.84
C GLY A 18 -0.19 32.17 -17.00
N GLY A 19 1.06 32.03 -17.44
CA GLY A 19 1.42 31.04 -18.47
C GLY A 19 2.92 30.96 -18.73
N THR A 20 3.76 30.89 -17.69
CA THR A 20 5.23 30.91 -17.86
C THR A 20 6.01 29.97 -16.94
N GLU A 21 5.47 28.82 -16.54
CA GLU A 21 6.27 27.80 -15.81
C GLU A 21 6.56 26.53 -16.63
N GLY A 22 5.73 26.16 -17.61
CA GLY A 22 5.98 24.98 -18.45
C GLY A 22 7.11 25.13 -19.48
N THR A 23 7.35 26.35 -19.96
CA THR A 23 8.34 26.61 -21.03
C THR A 23 9.78 26.72 -20.49
N LEU A 24 9.95 27.00 -19.19
CA LEU A 24 11.25 27.22 -18.56
C LEU A 24 12.05 25.91 -18.34
N LEU A 25 11.36 24.77 -18.18
CA LEU A 25 12.01 23.46 -18.04
C LEU A 25 12.63 22.95 -19.34
N LEU A 26 12.04 23.28 -20.49
CA LEU A 26 12.61 22.94 -21.79
C LEU A 26 13.83 23.81 -22.12
N HIS A 27 13.77 25.11 -21.82
CA HIS A 27 14.89 26.02 -22.12
C HIS A 27 16.12 25.81 -21.21
N ALA A 28 15.91 25.31 -19.97
CA ALA A 28 17.00 24.93 -19.07
C ALA A 28 17.71 23.63 -19.48
N ALA A 29 17.05 22.77 -20.27
CA ALA A 29 17.64 21.52 -20.79
C ALA A 29 18.46 21.74 -22.07
N PHE A 30 18.19 22.81 -22.82
CA PHE A 30 18.87 23.15 -24.08
C PHE A 30 19.70 24.44 -23.94
N GLY A 31 20.68 24.44 -23.04
CA GLY A 31 21.67 25.51 -22.96
C GLY A 31 22.61 25.50 -24.18
N SER A 32 22.76 26.64 -24.84
CA SER A 32 23.62 26.83 -26.02
C SER A 32 25.06 26.30 -25.84
N PRO A 33 25.64 25.68 -26.88
CA PRO A 33 26.99 25.12 -26.81
C PRO A 33 28.00 26.26 -26.99
N ASN A 34 28.77 26.60 -25.95
CA ASN A 34 30.01 27.33 -26.14
C ASN A 34 31.12 26.87 -25.18
N SER A 35 32.20 26.46 -25.84
CA SER A 35 33.63 26.40 -25.43
C SER A 35 34.07 25.55 -24.23
N GLU A 36 34.91 24.57 -24.57
CA GLU A 36 36.08 24.07 -23.83
C GLU A 36 35.85 23.26 -22.54
N LEU A 37 35.36 22.01 -22.70
CA LEU A 37 35.58 20.83 -21.84
C LEU A 37 34.93 19.56 -22.48
N GLY A 38 35.24 19.32 -23.76
CA GLY A 38 34.42 18.49 -24.68
C GLY A 38 34.23 17.01 -24.32
N GLY A 39 35.21 16.31 -23.74
CA GLY A 39 35.10 14.85 -23.56
C GLY A 39 34.25 14.40 -22.36
N CYS A 40 34.40 15.04 -21.20
CA CYS A 40 33.70 14.63 -19.98
C CYS A 40 32.28 15.20 -19.88
N ARG A 41 32.02 16.39 -20.46
CA ARG A 41 30.70 17.02 -20.45
C ARG A 41 29.70 16.31 -21.35
N GLU A 42 30.10 15.89 -22.56
CA GLU A 42 29.20 15.16 -23.46
C GLU A 42 28.77 13.82 -22.87
N THR A 43 29.69 13.08 -22.25
CA THR A 43 29.35 11.79 -21.61
C THR A 43 28.44 11.97 -20.40
N ILE A 44 28.70 12.94 -19.53
CA ILE A 44 27.83 13.24 -18.37
C ILE A 44 26.47 13.78 -18.82
N PHE A 45 26.45 14.63 -19.85
CA PHE A 45 25.22 15.18 -20.45
C PHE A 45 24.39 14.07 -21.10
N VAL A 46 25.00 13.18 -21.89
CA VAL A 46 24.33 12.02 -22.50
C VAL A 46 23.79 11.07 -21.43
N VAL A 47 24.54 10.80 -20.36
CA VAL A 47 24.09 9.93 -19.26
C VAL A 47 22.94 10.59 -18.47
N LEU A 48 23.00 11.89 -18.21
CA LEU A 48 21.95 12.64 -17.51
C LEU A 48 20.67 12.75 -18.35
N CYS A 49 20.80 13.07 -19.64
CA CYS A 49 19.70 13.06 -20.60
C CYS A 49 19.06 11.67 -20.72
N ARG A 50 19.86 10.59 -20.74
CA ARG A 50 19.36 9.21 -20.82
C ARG A 50 18.61 8.79 -19.54
N ARG A 51 19.08 9.21 -18.36
CA ARG A 51 18.37 8.98 -17.09
C ARG A 51 17.06 9.76 -17.03
N ASN A 52 17.06 11.02 -17.48
CA ASN A 52 15.84 11.83 -17.55
C ASN A 52 14.84 11.24 -18.55
N LEU A 53 15.30 10.78 -19.71
CA LEU A 53 14.46 10.10 -20.68
C LEU A 53 13.86 8.81 -20.10
N THR A 54 14.66 8.01 -19.39
CA THR A 54 14.17 6.79 -18.71
C THR A 54 13.08 7.12 -17.70
N LYS A 55 13.26 8.19 -16.90
CA LYS A 55 12.25 8.67 -15.95
C LYS A 55 10.97 9.12 -16.67
N LEU A 56 11.09 9.88 -17.76
CA LEU A 56 9.93 10.30 -18.57
C LEU A 56 9.21 9.10 -19.20
N SER A 57 9.95 8.10 -19.70
CA SER A 57 9.37 6.87 -20.23
C SER A 57 8.56 6.11 -19.18
N LEU A 58 9.03 6.08 -17.92
CA LEU A 58 8.27 5.51 -16.81
C LEU A 58 7.01 6.32 -16.50
N ILE A 59 7.09 7.66 -16.47
CA ILE A 59 5.91 8.52 -16.29
C ILE A 59 4.88 8.28 -17.40
N PHE A 60 5.29 8.24 -18.66
CA PHE A 60 4.39 7.92 -19.77
C PHE A 60 3.77 6.51 -19.64
N SER A 61 4.54 5.54 -19.17
CA SER A 61 4.01 4.20 -18.87
C SER A 61 2.94 4.24 -17.78
N HIS A 62 3.14 5.03 -16.73
CA HIS A 62 2.16 5.21 -15.65
C HIS A 62 0.91 5.94 -16.15
N MET A 63 1.06 7.03 -16.91
CA MET A 63 -0.06 7.75 -17.53
C MET A 63 -0.90 6.85 -18.44
N LEU A 64 -0.26 6.02 -19.27
CA LEU A 64 -0.98 5.10 -20.14
C LEU A 64 -1.71 4.02 -19.34
N ALA A 65 -1.10 3.50 -18.27
CA ALA A 65 -1.73 2.49 -17.44
C ALA A 65 -2.92 3.06 -16.64
N GLU A 66 -2.78 4.28 -16.12
CA GLU A 66 -3.88 5.01 -15.49
C GLU A 66 -5.01 5.26 -16.49
N LEU A 67 -4.70 5.77 -17.68
CA LEU A 67 -5.70 6.01 -18.73
C LEU A 67 -6.46 4.73 -19.08
N LYS A 68 -5.77 3.60 -19.20
CA LYS A 68 -6.42 2.28 -19.42
C LYS A 68 -7.21 1.79 -18.21
N GLY A 69 -6.79 2.14 -17.00
CA GLY A 69 -7.48 1.79 -15.76
C GLY A 69 -8.76 2.58 -15.54
N ILE A 70 -8.78 3.87 -15.92
CA ILE A 70 -9.93 4.77 -15.80
C ILE A 70 -10.86 4.69 -17.01
N PHE A 71 -10.32 4.41 -18.20
CA PHE A 71 -11.07 4.25 -19.44
C PHE A 71 -10.92 2.84 -20.04
N PRO A 72 -11.32 1.77 -19.33
CA PRO A 72 -11.27 0.43 -19.89
C PRO A 72 -12.12 0.36 -21.16
N SER A 73 -11.53 -0.16 -22.24
CA SER A 73 -12.13 -0.20 -23.58
C SER A 73 -12.60 1.18 -24.11
N GLY A 74 -12.03 2.27 -23.62
CA GLY A 74 -12.36 3.64 -24.02
C GLY A 74 -13.60 4.23 -23.34
N LEU A 75 -14.24 3.51 -22.40
CA LEU A 75 -15.40 3.98 -21.64
C LEU A 75 -14.96 4.42 -20.25
N PHE A 76 -15.41 5.60 -19.82
CA PHE A 76 -15.13 6.10 -18.48
C PHE A 76 -15.72 5.17 -17.40
N GLN A 77 -14.88 4.71 -16.49
CA GLN A 77 -15.23 3.91 -15.31
C GLN A 77 -14.45 4.38 -14.06
N GLY A 78 -14.10 5.67 -14.01
CA GLY A 78 -13.34 6.23 -12.89
C GLY A 78 -14.15 6.40 -11.61
N ASP A 79 -15.46 6.57 -11.72
CA ASP A 79 -16.43 6.66 -10.62
C ASP A 79 -16.74 5.29 -9.97
N THR A 80 -16.63 4.23 -10.78
CA THR A 80 -16.85 2.84 -10.40
C THR A 80 -15.54 2.07 -10.22
N PHE A 81 -14.41 2.78 -10.16
CA PHE A 81 -13.10 2.17 -10.02
C PHE A 81 -12.99 1.39 -8.69
N ARG A 82 -12.57 0.13 -8.78
CA ARG A 82 -12.45 -0.74 -7.62
C ARG A 82 -11.03 -0.73 -7.05
N ILE A 83 -10.86 -0.03 -5.92
CA ILE A 83 -9.66 -0.13 -5.09
C ILE A 83 -9.56 -1.56 -4.53
N THR A 84 -8.34 -2.11 -4.56
CA THR A 84 -8.05 -3.52 -4.28
C THR A 84 -8.05 -3.84 -2.78
N LYS A 85 -7.64 -2.90 -1.92
CA LYS A 85 -7.61 -3.10 -0.46
C LYS A 85 -8.85 -2.50 0.17
N ALA A 86 -9.58 -3.29 0.97
CA ALA A 86 -10.89 -2.92 1.52
C ALA A 86 -10.83 -1.66 2.39
N ASP A 87 -9.90 -1.60 3.35
CA ASP A 87 -9.75 -0.43 4.23
C ASP A 87 -9.42 0.85 3.44
N ALA A 88 -8.56 0.73 2.43
CA ALA A 88 -8.22 1.84 1.54
C ALA A 88 -9.44 2.28 0.71
N ALA A 89 -10.24 1.33 0.21
CA ALA A 89 -11.47 1.61 -0.52
C ALA A 89 -12.48 2.35 0.36
N GLU A 90 -12.62 1.95 1.63
CA GLU A 90 -13.48 2.62 2.59
C GLU A 90 -13.00 4.05 2.87
N PHE A 91 -11.69 4.25 3.08
CA PHE A 91 -11.12 5.58 3.24
C PHE A 91 -11.46 6.49 2.06
N TRP A 92 -11.21 6.05 0.82
CA TRP A 92 -11.45 6.85 -0.37
C TRP A 92 -12.93 7.22 -0.51
N ARG A 93 -13.82 6.24 -0.32
CA ARG A 93 -15.27 6.46 -0.36
C ARG A 93 -15.72 7.45 0.71
N LYS A 94 -15.20 7.37 1.93
CA LYS A 94 -15.56 8.27 3.04
C LYS A 94 -15.05 9.70 2.81
N ALA A 95 -13.82 9.86 2.31
CA ALA A 95 -13.19 11.16 2.14
C ALA A 95 -13.60 11.87 0.83
N PHE A 96 -13.78 11.11 -0.25
CA PHE A 96 -13.89 11.66 -1.61
C PHE A 96 -15.10 11.14 -2.41
N GLY A 97 -15.85 10.17 -1.87
CA GLY A 97 -16.99 9.55 -2.57
C GLY A 97 -16.53 8.82 -3.83
N GLU A 98 -17.15 9.16 -4.96
CA GLU A 98 -16.88 8.58 -6.29
C GLU A 98 -15.92 9.43 -7.14
N LYS A 99 -15.19 10.38 -6.52
CA LYS A 99 -14.20 11.18 -7.25
C LYS A 99 -13.08 10.30 -7.79
N THR A 100 -12.80 10.44 -9.08
CA THR A 100 -11.68 9.74 -9.74
C THR A 100 -10.33 10.38 -9.46
N ILE A 101 -10.27 11.72 -9.34
CA ILE A 101 -9.05 12.48 -9.06
C ILE A 101 -9.31 13.54 -8.00
N VAL A 102 -8.31 13.80 -7.16
CA VAL A 102 -8.36 14.86 -6.14
C VAL A 102 -7.06 15.65 -6.11
N PRO A 103 -7.09 16.96 -5.83
CA PRO A 103 -5.86 17.74 -5.67
C PRO A 103 -5.00 17.19 -4.52
N TRP A 104 -3.67 17.18 -4.68
CA TRP A 104 -2.73 16.72 -3.65
C TRP A 104 -3.01 17.34 -2.27
N LYS A 105 -3.31 18.64 -2.22
CA LYS A 105 -3.60 19.34 -0.95
C LYS A 105 -4.80 18.74 -0.22
N SER A 106 -5.88 18.42 -0.94
CA SER A 106 -7.08 17.79 -0.39
C SER A 106 -6.79 16.35 0.03
N PHE A 107 -6.05 15.60 -0.80
CA PHE A 107 -5.64 14.25 -0.49
C PHE A 107 -4.81 14.17 0.80
N ARG A 108 -3.78 15.02 0.90
CA ARG A 108 -2.89 15.12 2.06
C ARG A 108 -3.67 15.38 3.35
N GLN A 109 -4.63 16.31 3.31
CA GLN A 109 -5.41 16.67 4.50
C GLN A 109 -6.25 15.49 4.98
N ALA A 110 -6.98 14.84 4.08
CA ALA A 110 -7.80 13.68 4.44
C ALA A 110 -6.95 12.50 4.92
N LEU A 111 -5.82 12.23 4.26
CA LEU A 111 -4.94 11.14 4.67
C LEU A 111 -4.34 11.39 6.05
N HIS A 112 -3.99 12.64 6.38
CA HIS A 112 -3.43 13.03 7.68
C HIS A 112 -4.36 12.70 8.86
N GLU A 113 -5.68 12.69 8.66
CA GLU A 113 -6.65 12.36 9.70
C GLU A 113 -6.59 10.90 10.14
N VAL A 114 -6.17 9.99 9.24
CA VAL A 114 -6.09 8.54 9.51
C VAL A 114 -4.64 8.09 9.67
N HIS A 115 -3.73 8.66 8.90
CA HIS A 115 -2.29 8.40 8.92
C HIS A 115 -1.54 9.72 9.09
N PRO A 116 -1.15 10.09 10.33
CA PRO A 116 -0.48 11.34 10.60
C PRO A 116 0.80 11.52 9.78
N ILE A 117 0.87 12.63 9.06
CA ILE A 117 2.05 13.08 8.29
C ILE A 117 2.79 14.11 9.14
N SER A 118 4.01 13.78 9.58
CA SER A 118 4.74 14.48 10.64
C SER A 118 5.38 15.79 10.16
N SER A 119 5.79 15.87 8.89
CA SER A 119 6.52 17.04 8.39
C SER A 119 6.19 17.39 6.92
N GLY A 120 6.54 18.62 6.53
CA GLY A 120 6.43 19.06 5.13
C GLY A 120 7.35 18.28 4.19
N LEU A 121 8.54 17.89 4.65
CA LEU A 121 9.48 17.07 3.86
C LEU A 121 8.93 15.66 3.65
N GLU A 122 8.33 15.07 4.69
CA GLU A 122 7.64 13.78 4.59
C GLU A 122 6.48 13.87 3.60
N ALA A 123 5.68 14.95 3.64
CA ALA A 123 4.62 15.18 2.68
C ALA A 123 5.15 15.27 1.23
N MET A 124 6.27 15.94 1.00
CA MET A 124 6.87 16.03 -0.34
C MET A 124 7.41 14.69 -0.83
N ALA A 125 8.04 13.90 0.04
CA ALA A 125 8.52 12.56 -0.27
C ALA A 125 7.35 11.59 -0.52
N LEU A 126 6.27 11.72 0.25
CA LEU A 126 5.06 10.95 0.05
C LEU A 126 4.43 11.28 -1.30
N LYS A 127 4.28 12.58 -1.62
CA LYS A 127 3.80 13.06 -2.91
C LYS A 127 4.58 12.45 -4.06
N SER A 128 5.92 12.53 -4.03
CA SER A 128 6.76 11.97 -5.10
C SER A 128 6.70 10.44 -5.23
N THR A 129 6.15 9.75 -4.23
CA THR A 129 5.91 8.31 -4.28
C THR A 129 4.53 7.96 -4.86
N ILE A 130 3.48 8.70 -4.49
CA ILE A 130 2.09 8.39 -4.90
C ILE A 130 1.70 9.06 -6.23
N ASP A 131 2.20 10.27 -6.52
CA ASP A 131 1.93 11.05 -7.74
C ASP A 131 2.80 10.52 -8.89
N LEU A 132 2.38 9.37 -9.45
CA LEU A 132 3.09 8.64 -10.50
C LEU A 132 3.07 9.41 -11.83
N THR A 133 2.00 10.17 -12.07
CA THR A 133 1.81 10.99 -13.27
C THR A 133 2.45 12.38 -13.17
N CYS A 134 2.91 12.77 -11.97
CA CYS A 134 3.61 14.02 -11.68
C CYS A 134 2.80 15.26 -12.04
N ASN A 135 1.50 15.28 -11.70
CA ASN A 135 0.57 16.34 -12.11
C ASN A 135 -0.07 17.12 -10.94
N ASP A 136 0.37 16.91 -9.69
CA ASP A 136 -0.19 17.52 -8.47
C ASP A 136 -1.61 17.05 -8.09
N TYR A 137 -2.14 16.04 -8.77
CA TYR A 137 -3.37 15.34 -8.42
C TYR A 137 -3.04 13.92 -7.98
N ILE A 138 -3.93 13.33 -7.19
CA ILE A 138 -3.91 11.91 -6.85
C ILE A 138 -5.17 11.29 -7.43
N SER A 139 -5.00 10.33 -8.32
CA SER A 139 -6.12 9.54 -8.82
C SER A 139 -6.44 8.36 -7.91
N VAL A 140 -7.67 7.86 -8.02
CA VAL A 140 -8.11 6.61 -7.39
C VAL A 140 -7.24 5.42 -7.83
N PHE A 141 -6.68 5.48 -9.04
CA PHE A 141 -5.76 4.49 -9.60
C PHE A 141 -4.37 4.55 -8.95
N GLU A 142 -3.79 5.75 -8.84
CA GLU A 142 -2.52 5.97 -8.13
C GLU A 142 -2.63 5.57 -6.65
N PHE A 143 -3.76 5.89 -6.02
CA PHE A 143 -4.06 5.50 -4.65
C PHE A 143 -4.19 3.97 -4.48
N ASP A 144 -4.84 3.26 -5.40
CA ASP A 144 -4.87 1.78 -5.41
C ASP A 144 -3.46 1.19 -5.49
N ILE A 145 -2.61 1.70 -6.39
CA ILE A 145 -1.23 1.24 -6.54
C ILE A 145 -0.46 1.45 -5.23
N PHE A 146 -0.53 2.64 -4.66
CA PHE A 146 0.20 2.99 -3.44
C PHE A 146 -0.20 2.09 -2.26
N THR A 147 -1.50 1.88 -2.05
CA THR A 147 -2.01 1.08 -0.93
C THR A 147 -1.73 -0.41 -1.10
N ARG A 148 -1.61 -0.92 -2.33
CA ARG A 148 -1.14 -2.29 -2.59
C ARG A 148 0.36 -2.45 -2.33
N LEU A 149 1.17 -1.47 -2.70
CA LEU A 149 2.62 -1.52 -2.50
C LEU A 149 3.01 -1.49 -1.02
N PHE A 150 2.36 -0.63 -0.23
CA PHE A 150 2.72 -0.38 1.16
C PHE A 150 1.74 -0.98 2.19
N GLN A 151 0.99 -1.99 1.78
CA GLN A 151 0.09 -2.76 2.65
C GLN A 151 0.82 -3.37 3.88
N PRO A 152 0.12 -3.63 5.01
CA PRO A 152 -1.32 -3.37 5.25
C PRO A 152 -1.67 -1.90 5.48
N TRP A 153 -2.96 -1.55 5.37
CA TRP A 153 -3.45 -0.17 5.54
C TRP A 153 -3.17 0.36 6.94
N SER A 154 -3.39 -0.44 7.99
CA SER A 154 -3.17 -0.04 9.40
C SER A 154 -1.80 0.61 9.65
N SER A 155 -0.76 0.13 8.99
CA SER A 155 0.62 0.62 9.13
C SER A 155 1.17 1.29 7.86
N LEU A 156 0.30 1.78 6.96
CA LEU A 156 0.64 2.26 5.61
C LEU A 156 1.88 3.17 5.56
N LEU A 157 1.87 4.30 6.29
CA LEU A 157 2.98 5.26 6.26
C LEU A 157 4.23 4.74 6.99
N ARG A 158 4.08 3.86 7.97
CA ARG A 158 5.22 3.19 8.61
C ARG A 158 5.90 2.25 7.62
N ASN A 159 5.12 1.46 6.89
CA ASN A 159 5.63 0.55 5.85
C ASN A 159 6.31 1.34 4.73
N TRP A 160 5.68 2.43 4.25
CA TRP A 160 6.27 3.32 3.24
C TRP A 160 7.60 3.93 3.71
N ASN A 161 7.66 4.46 4.93
CA ASN A 161 8.90 5.01 5.47
C ASN A 161 10.00 3.93 5.56
N SER A 162 9.69 2.76 6.13
CA SER A 162 10.66 1.67 6.31
C SER A 162 11.11 1.04 4.99
N LEU A 163 10.27 1.01 3.95
CA LEU A 163 10.55 0.34 2.69
C LEU A 163 11.07 1.27 1.59
N ALA A 164 10.57 2.50 1.50
CA ALA A 164 10.88 3.41 0.39
C ALA A 164 11.74 4.61 0.81
N VAL A 165 11.70 5.04 2.08
CA VAL A 165 12.46 6.21 2.53
C VAL A 165 13.80 5.80 3.14
N THR A 166 13.81 4.81 4.03
CA THR A 166 15.01 4.45 4.80
C THR A 166 15.71 3.20 4.27
N HIS A 167 15.04 2.35 3.49
CA HIS A 167 15.61 1.09 3.05
C HIS A 167 16.71 1.28 2.00
N PRO A 168 17.96 0.84 2.24
CA PRO A 168 19.05 1.02 1.29
C PRO A 168 18.92 0.16 0.03
N GLY A 169 18.14 -0.92 0.09
CA GLY A 169 17.83 -1.79 -1.04
C GLY A 169 16.75 -1.22 -1.98
N TYR A 170 16.02 -0.17 -1.58
CA TYR A 170 15.00 0.43 -2.44
C TYR A 170 15.63 1.28 -3.53
N MET A 171 15.15 1.11 -4.75
CA MET A 171 15.59 1.88 -5.91
C MET A 171 14.39 2.42 -6.67
N ALA A 172 14.17 3.73 -6.57
CA ALA A 172 13.14 4.42 -7.34
C ALA A 172 13.51 4.50 -8.83
N PHE A 173 12.52 4.37 -9.71
CA PHE A 173 12.65 4.55 -11.16
C PHE A 173 13.76 3.73 -11.83
N LEU A 174 13.94 2.46 -11.44
CA LEU A 174 14.82 1.52 -12.13
C LEU A 174 14.05 0.61 -13.09
N THR A 175 14.67 0.28 -14.21
CA THR A 175 14.21 -0.75 -15.15
C THR A 175 14.82 -2.12 -14.84
N TYR A 176 14.36 -3.17 -15.53
CA TYR A 176 14.91 -4.52 -15.41
C TYR A 176 16.42 -4.57 -15.74
N ASP A 177 16.82 -3.89 -16.81
CA ASP A 177 18.21 -3.88 -17.28
C ASP A 177 19.12 -3.11 -16.33
N GLU A 178 18.63 -1.99 -15.76
CA GLU A 178 19.42 -1.22 -14.81
C GLU A 178 19.58 -1.94 -13.46
N VAL A 179 18.58 -2.73 -13.03
CA VAL A 179 18.74 -3.64 -11.87
C VAL A 179 19.88 -4.63 -12.13
N LYS A 180 19.87 -5.27 -13.31
CA LYS A 180 20.93 -6.21 -13.70
C LYS A 180 22.31 -5.53 -13.73
N ALA A 181 22.41 -4.36 -14.36
CA ALA A 181 23.65 -3.60 -14.44
C ALA A 181 24.16 -3.15 -13.06
N ARG A 182 23.27 -2.82 -12.13
CA ARG A 182 23.63 -2.42 -10.77
C ARG A 182 24.15 -3.61 -9.96
N LEU A 183 23.43 -4.74 -9.97
CA LEU A 183 23.81 -5.95 -9.25
C LEU A 183 25.03 -6.65 -9.83
N GLN A 184 25.37 -6.40 -11.10
CA GLN A 184 26.59 -6.93 -11.73
C GLN A 184 27.87 -6.56 -10.95
N LYS A 185 27.87 -5.42 -10.25
CA LYS A 185 28.99 -4.98 -9.40
C LYS A 185 29.19 -5.87 -8.17
N PHE A 186 28.14 -6.59 -7.78
CA PHE A 186 28.09 -7.44 -6.60
C PHE A 186 27.98 -8.92 -6.96
N ILE A 187 28.33 -9.30 -8.19
CA ILE A 187 28.20 -10.67 -8.69
C ILE A 187 28.97 -11.70 -7.86
N HIS A 188 30.09 -11.27 -7.24
CA HIS A 188 30.91 -12.10 -6.35
C HIS A 188 30.46 -12.03 -4.89
N LYS A 189 29.31 -11.42 -4.60
CA LYS A 189 28.72 -11.30 -3.27
C LYS A 189 27.28 -11.84 -3.30
N PRO A 190 27.10 -13.17 -3.27
CA PRO A 190 25.79 -13.80 -3.18
C PRO A 190 24.95 -13.22 -2.05
N GLY A 191 23.64 -13.12 -2.26
CA GLY A 191 22.71 -12.48 -1.32
C GLY A 191 22.61 -10.96 -1.48
N SER A 192 23.37 -10.34 -2.39
CA SER A 192 23.22 -8.91 -2.72
C SER A 192 21.92 -8.68 -3.47
N TYR A 193 21.10 -7.74 -3.00
CA TYR A 193 19.75 -7.53 -3.54
C TYR A 193 19.35 -6.06 -3.58
N ILE A 194 18.43 -5.73 -4.48
CA ILE A 194 17.72 -4.45 -4.55
C ILE A 194 16.27 -4.71 -4.96
N PHE A 195 15.36 -3.80 -4.64
CA PHE A 195 13.97 -3.89 -5.06
C PHE A 195 13.43 -2.55 -5.54
N ARG A 196 12.37 -2.64 -6.35
CA ARG A 196 11.76 -1.51 -7.04
C ARG A 196 10.29 -1.80 -7.36
N LEU A 197 9.58 -0.79 -7.81
CA LEU A 197 8.26 -0.97 -8.40
C LEU A 197 8.37 -1.75 -9.71
N SER A 198 7.43 -2.66 -9.95
CA SER A 198 7.30 -3.34 -11.24
C SER A 198 6.66 -2.43 -12.28
N CYS A 199 7.31 -2.28 -13.44
CA CYS A 199 6.81 -1.43 -14.53
C CYS A 199 5.73 -2.13 -15.36
N THR A 200 5.76 -3.46 -15.42
CA THR A 200 4.82 -4.27 -16.21
C THR A 200 3.63 -4.75 -15.39
N ARG A 201 3.74 -4.76 -14.05
CA ARG A 201 2.66 -5.11 -13.12
C ARG A 201 2.55 -4.05 -12.02
N LEU A 202 1.84 -2.96 -12.30
CA LEU A 202 1.71 -1.85 -11.36
C LEU A 202 1.00 -2.30 -10.06
N GLY A 203 1.49 -1.78 -8.93
CA GLY A 203 1.06 -2.19 -7.60
C GLY A 203 1.75 -3.47 -7.09
N GLN A 204 2.76 -3.98 -7.80
CA GLN A 204 3.60 -5.09 -7.37
C GLN A 204 5.09 -4.68 -7.31
N TRP A 205 5.83 -5.38 -6.46
CA TRP A 205 7.26 -5.20 -6.29
C TRP A 205 8.05 -6.14 -7.20
N ALA A 206 9.25 -5.72 -7.60
CA ALA A 206 10.24 -6.56 -8.24
C ALA A 206 11.53 -6.53 -7.42
N ILE A 207 12.02 -7.71 -7.03
CA ILE A 207 13.25 -7.89 -6.25
C ILE A 207 14.31 -8.52 -7.15
N GLY A 208 15.43 -7.84 -7.35
CA GLY A 208 16.60 -8.41 -7.99
C GLY A 208 17.62 -8.87 -6.96
N TYR A 209 18.20 -10.05 -7.12
CA TYR A 209 19.20 -10.58 -6.19
C TYR A 209 20.28 -11.42 -6.91
N VAL A 210 21.44 -11.53 -6.26
CA VAL A 210 22.57 -12.37 -6.69
C VAL A 210 22.48 -13.72 -5.99
N THR A 211 22.41 -14.78 -6.79
CA THR A 211 22.37 -16.18 -6.34
C THR A 211 23.74 -16.70 -5.89
N ALA A 212 23.76 -17.84 -5.20
CA ALA A 212 25.00 -18.52 -4.80
C ALA A 212 25.91 -18.86 -5.99
N ASP A 213 25.32 -19.18 -7.15
CA ASP A 213 26.03 -19.52 -8.38
C ASP A 213 26.56 -18.30 -9.15
N GLY A 214 26.37 -17.08 -8.62
CA GLY A 214 26.80 -15.85 -9.27
C GLY A 214 25.91 -15.43 -10.45
N ASN A 215 24.64 -15.85 -10.46
CA ASN A 215 23.64 -15.36 -11.41
C ASN A 215 22.77 -14.26 -10.79
N ILE A 216 22.28 -13.33 -11.61
CA ILE A 216 21.33 -12.29 -11.20
C ILE A 216 19.92 -12.70 -11.63
N LEU A 217 19.02 -12.87 -10.67
CA LEU A 217 17.61 -13.17 -10.91
C LEU A 217 16.72 -12.03 -10.42
N GLN A 218 15.54 -11.89 -11.03
CA GLN A 218 14.50 -10.95 -10.58
C GLN A 218 13.20 -11.71 -10.35
N THR A 219 12.57 -11.50 -9.19
CA THR A 219 11.30 -12.12 -8.81
C THR A 219 10.26 -11.06 -8.46
N ILE A 220 8.99 -11.41 -8.60
CA ILE A 220 7.86 -10.62 -8.14
C ILE A 220 7.20 -11.37 -6.99
N PRO A 221 7.23 -10.86 -5.75
CA PRO A 221 6.55 -11.51 -4.63
C PRO A 221 5.04 -11.61 -4.91
N HIS A 222 4.49 -12.81 -4.81
CA HIS A 222 3.07 -13.07 -4.97
C HIS A 222 2.40 -13.20 -3.60
N ASN A 223 1.22 -12.58 -3.46
CA ASN A 223 0.30 -12.80 -2.34
C ASN A 223 0.88 -12.54 -0.93
N LYS A 224 1.96 -11.77 -0.81
CA LYS A 224 2.58 -11.38 0.46
C LYS A 224 3.03 -9.91 0.45
N PRO A 225 2.95 -9.19 1.58
CA PRO A 225 3.55 -7.86 1.72
C PRO A 225 5.06 -7.89 1.47
N LEU A 226 5.62 -6.78 0.97
CA LEU A 226 7.05 -6.72 0.65
C LEU A 226 7.94 -6.99 1.86
N PHE A 227 7.63 -6.41 3.02
CA PHE A 227 8.45 -6.61 4.22
C PHE A 227 8.51 -8.09 4.61
N GLN A 228 7.40 -8.83 4.47
CA GLN A 228 7.38 -10.27 4.76
C GLN A 228 8.23 -11.04 3.74
N ALA A 229 8.13 -10.71 2.45
CA ALA A 229 8.99 -11.30 1.41
C ALA A 229 10.48 -11.06 1.69
N LEU A 230 10.84 -9.87 2.18
CA LEU A 230 12.21 -9.52 2.54
C LEU A 230 12.70 -10.27 3.80
N ILE A 231 11.84 -10.42 4.81
CA ILE A 231 12.15 -11.19 6.03
C ILE A 231 12.35 -12.67 5.68
N ASP A 232 11.43 -13.26 4.91
CA ASP A 232 11.51 -14.66 4.48
C ASP A 232 12.80 -14.88 3.68
N GLY A 233 13.07 -14.05 2.68
CA GLY A 233 14.27 -14.19 1.85
C GLY A 233 15.56 -13.86 2.59
N PHE A 234 15.53 -13.06 3.67
CA PHE A 234 16.69 -12.93 4.57
C PHE A 234 16.94 -14.22 5.35
N ARG A 235 15.89 -14.83 5.91
CA ARG A 235 15.98 -16.11 6.65
C ARG A 235 16.46 -17.26 5.76
N GLU A 236 16.03 -17.28 4.50
CA GLU A 236 16.43 -18.27 3.50
C GLU A 236 17.82 -17.99 2.90
N GLY A 237 18.43 -16.84 3.18
CA GLY A 237 19.78 -16.48 2.72
C GLY A 237 19.84 -15.82 1.33
N PHE A 238 18.70 -15.48 0.72
CA PHE A 238 18.63 -14.82 -0.59
C PHE A 238 18.81 -13.30 -0.52
N TYR A 239 18.30 -12.64 0.52
CA TYR A 239 18.24 -11.17 0.62
C TYR A 239 19.04 -10.64 1.79
N LEU A 240 20.37 -10.73 1.69
CA LEU A 240 21.31 -10.45 2.78
C LEU A 240 21.91 -9.04 2.72
N PHE A 241 22.30 -8.59 1.53
CA PHE A 241 23.10 -7.39 1.36
C PHE A 241 22.36 -6.34 0.52
N PRO A 242 21.56 -5.46 1.14
CA PRO A 242 20.79 -4.49 0.41
C PRO A 242 21.72 -3.50 -0.29
N ASP A 243 21.61 -3.42 -1.61
CA ASP A 243 22.52 -2.67 -2.48
C ASP A 243 24.01 -2.98 -2.21
N GLY A 244 24.30 -4.25 -1.89
CA GLY A 244 25.65 -4.73 -1.58
C GLY A 244 26.18 -4.33 -0.21
N ARG A 245 25.41 -3.63 0.64
CA ARG A 245 25.82 -3.22 2.00
C ARG A 245 25.81 -4.40 2.97
N ASN A 246 26.70 -4.38 3.97
CA ASN A 246 26.80 -5.45 4.96
C ASN A 246 25.69 -5.43 6.01
N GLN A 247 25.06 -4.27 6.22
CA GLN A 247 23.99 -4.11 7.19
C GLN A 247 22.63 -4.19 6.50
N ASN A 248 21.83 -5.18 6.89
CA ASN A 248 20.45 -5.31 6.45
C ASN A 248 19.51 -4.71 7.51
N PRO A 249 18.57 -3.82 7.15
CA PRO A 249 17.57 -3.33 8.09
C PRO A 249 16.71 -4.47 8.65
N ASP A 250 16.38 -4.39 9.92
CA ASP A 250 15.41 -5.28 10.54
C ASP A 250 13.99 -4.76 10.28
N LEU A 251 13.20 -5.56 9.56
CA LEU A 251 11.82 -5.26 9.21
C LEU A 251 10.81 -6.02 10.08
N THR A 252 11.26 -6.84 11.03
CA THR A 252 10.36 -7.66 11.87
C THR A 252 9.38 -6.83 12.70
N GLY A 253 9.75 -5.59 13.05
CA GLY A 253 8.85 -4.64 13.72
C GLY A 253 7.65 -4.17 12.89
N LEU A 254 7.61 -4.49 11.58
CA LEU A 254 6.43 -4.25 10.73
C LEU A 254 5.42 -5.39 10.79
N CYS A 255 5.81 -6.56 11.30
CA CYS A 255 4.93 -7.70 11.54
C CYS A 255 4.07 -7.43 12.78
N GLU A 256 3.04 -6.61 12.65
CA GLU A 256 1.94 -6.63 13.62
C GLU A 256 1.09 -7.87 13.37
N PRO A 257 0.56 -8.54 14.42
CA PRO A 257 -0.48 -9.52 14.24
C PRO A 257 -1.72 -8.77 13.73
N THR A 258 -1.88 -8.70 12.41
CA THR A 258 -3.14 -8.28 11.82
C THR A 258 -4.22 -9.24 12.32
N PRO A 259 -5.32 -8.74 12.92
CA PRO A 259 -6.49 -9.57 13.11
C PRO A 259 -6.84 -10.18 11.74
N GLN A 260 -6.88 -11.50 11.63
CA GLN A 260 -7.35 -12.14 10.40
C GLN A 260 -8.79 -11.69 10.19
N ASP A 261 -9.17 -11.34 8.96
CA ASP A 261 -10.55 -10.97 8.68
C ASP A 261 -11.44 -12.20 8.86
N HIS A 262 -12.34 -12.14 9.84
CA HIS A 262 -13.22 -13.25 10.23
C HIS A 262 -14.51 -13.17 9.40
N ILE A 263 -14.63 -14.07 8.42
CA ILE A 263 -15.85 -14.19 7.62
C ILE A 263 -16.84 -15.06 8.38
N LYS A 264 -17.89 -14.44 8.91
CA LYS A 264 -19.02 -15.16 9.51
C LYS A 264 -19.93 -15.72 8.41
N VAL A 265 -20.18 -17.03 8.46
CA VAL A 265 -21.11 -17.69 7.55
C VAL A 265 -22.55 -17.33 7.94
N THR A 266 -23.36 -16.86 6.99
CA THR A 266 -24.77 -16.59 7.25
C THR A 266 -25.58 -17.89 7.35
N GLN A 267 -26.74 -17.84 8.02
CA GLN A 267 -27.63 -19.00 8.12
C GLN A 267 -28.05 -19.53 6.75
N GLU A 268 -28.42 -18.65 5.82
CA GLU A 268 -28.81 -19.01 4.45
C GLU A 268 -27.68 -19.69 3.68
N GLN A 269 -26.43 -19.19 3.84
CA GLN A 269 -25.27 -19.83 3.23
C GLN A 269 -25.04 -21.22 3.83
N TYR A 270 -25.12 -21.36 5.15
CA TYR A 270 -24.96 -22.64 5.83
C TYR A 270 -25.97 -23.68 5.35
N GLU A 271 -27.26 -23.33 5.34
CA GLU A 271 -28.36 -24.22 4.91
C GLU A 271 -28.15 -24.70 3.46
N LEU A 272 -27.83 -23.78 2.54
CA LEU A 272 -27.57 -24.10 1.13
C LEU A 272 -26.40 -25.08 0.95
N TYR A 273 -25.30 -24.87 1.69
CA TYR A 273 -24.14 -25.76 1.58
C TYR A 273 -24.41 -27.14 2.18
N CYS A 274 -25.14 -27.20 3.30
CA CYS A 274 -25.56 -28.46 3.92
C CYS A 274 -26.44 -29.31 2.99
N GLU A 275 -27.39 -28.69 2.27
CA GLU A 275 -28.23 -29.39 1.29
C GLU A 275 -27.41 -30.03 0.16
N MET A 276 -26.29 -29.41 -0.22
CA MET A 276 -25.40 -29.91 -1.26
C MET A 276 -24.27 -30.82 -0.75
N GLY A 277 -24.33 -31.26 0.51
CA GLY A 277 -23.32 -32.15 1.09
C GLY A 277 -21.92 -31.53 1.20
N SER A 278 -21.85 -30.20 1.33
CA SER A 278 -20.60 -29.46 1.44
C SER A 278 -20.70 -28.43 2.58
N THR A 279 -19.62 -27.73 2.88
CA THR A 279 -19.61 -26.70 3.93
C THR A 279 -19.04 -25.39 3.39
N PHE A 280 -19.45 -24.25 3.95
CA PHE A 280 -18.96 -22.96 3.43
C PHE A 280 -17.45 -22.82 3.62
N GLN A 281 -16.87 -23.30 4.72
CA GLN A 281 -15.44 -23.18 5.02
C GLN A 281 -14.56 -23.92 4.02
N LEU A 282 -15.01 -25.05 3.45
CA LEU A 282 -14.18 -25.82 2.54
C LEU A 282 -13.96 -25.10 1.20
N CYS A 283 -12.71 -25.11 0.75
CA CYS A 283 -12.29 -24.64 -0.57
C CYS A 283 -13.04 -25.44 -1.66
N LYS A 284 -13.63 -24.74 -2.62
CA LYS A 284 -14.44 -25.37 -3.68
C LYS A 284 -13.63 -25.94 -4.84
N ILE A 285 -12.30 -25.82 -4.78
CA ILE A 285 -11.38 -26.42 -5.75
C ILE A 285 -10.96 -27.82 -5.29
N CYS A 286 -10.42 -27.94 -4.08
CA CYS A 286 -9.99 -29.24 -3.54
C CYS A 286 -11.06 -29.97 -2.71
N ALA A 287 -12.06 -29.26 -2.18
CA ALA A 287 -13.04 -29.80 -1.23
C ALA A 287 -12.44 -30.43 0.05
N GLU A 288 -11.16 -30.16 0.34
CA GLU A 288 -10.42 -30.76 1.45
C GLU A 288 -9.93 -29.72 2.46
N ASN A 289 -9.34 -28.62 1.99
CA ASN A 289 -8.77 -27.58 2.85
C ASN A 289 -9.77 -26.46 3.11
N ASP A 290 -9.70 -25.86 4.29
CA ASP A 290 -10.47 -24.64 4.61
C ASP A 290 -9.99 -23.44 3.77
N LYS A 291 -10.92 -22.53 3.50
CA LYS A 291 -10.65 -21.25 2.86
C LYS A 291 -9.88 -20.36 3.84
N ASP A 292 -8.67 -20.00 3.46
CA ASP A 292 -7.75 -19.17 4.23
C ASP A 292 -7.29 -17.93 3.47
N VAL A 293 -7.70 -17.78 2.19
CA VAL A 293 -7.32 -16.66 1.34
C VAL A 293 -8.49 -16.13 0.52
N LYS A 294 -8.58 -14.80 0.49
CA LYS A 294 -9.47 -14.01 -0.35
C LYS A 294 -8.67 -13.35 -1.47
N ILE A 295 -9.16 -13.46 -2.71
CA ILE A 295 -8.53 -12.90 -3.90
C ILE A 295 -9.09 -11.51 -4.18
N GLU A 296 -8.23 -10.51 -4.33
CA GLU A 296 -8.60 -9.15 -4.71
C GLU A 296 -8.22 -8.86 -6.18
N PRO A 297 -9.07 -8.16 -6.95
CA PRO A 297 -10.27 -7.46 -6.50
C PRO A 297 -11.53 -8.32 -6.60
N CYS A 298 -11.53 -9.59 -7.00
CA CYS A 298 -12.81 -10.27 -7.29
C CYS A 298 -13.59 -10.71 -6.03
N GLY A 299 -12.94 -10.85 -4.88
CA GLY A 299 -13.51 -11.29 -3.62
C GLY A 299 -13.69 -12.80 -3.48
N HIS A 300 -13.17 -13.61 -4.41
CA HIS A 300 -13.32 -15.07 -4.34
C HIS A 300 -12.47 -15.68 -3.22
N LEU A 301 -13.02 -16.68 -2.55
CA LEU A 301 -12.40 -17.36 -1.42
C LEU A 301 -11.95 -18.78 -1.81
N MET A 302 -10.72 -19.14 -1.45
CA MET A 302 -10.17 -20.50 -1.62
C MET A 302 -9.10 -20.78 -0.57
N CYS A 303 -8.49 -21.96 -0.61
CA CYS A 303 -7.30 -22.25 0.18
C CYS A 303 -6.02 -21.82 -0.54
N THR A 304 -5.00 -21.46 0.24
CA THR A 304 -3.71 -20.97 -0.24
C THR A 304 -3.00 -22.04 -1.07
N SER A 305 -3.14 -23.32 -0.70
CA SER A 305 -2.59 -24.44 -1.46
C SER A 305 -3.11 -24.48 -2.91
N CYS A 306 -4.42 -24.37 -3.12
CA CYS A 306 -4.99 -24.35 -4.47
C CYS A 306 -4.61 -23.08 -5.26
N LEU A 307 -4.55 -21.93 -4.58
CA LEU A 307 -4.14 -20.68 -5.23
C LEU A 307 -2.70 -20.74 -5.72
N THR A 308 -1.79 -21.23 -4.88
CA THR A 308 -0.36 -21.38 -5.23
C THR A 308 -0.20 -22.39 -6.37
N ALA A 309 -0.84 -23.56 -6.29
CA ALA A 309 -0.78 -24.57 -7.35
C ALA A 309 -1.28 -24.02 -8.70
N TRP A 310 -2.33 -23.21 -8.70
CA TRP A 310 -2.84 -22.55 -9.90
C TRP A 310 -1.86 -21.53 -10.49
N GLN A 311 -1.21 -20.74 -9.65
CA GLN A 311 -0.22 -19.75 -10.08
C GLN A 311 1.05 -20.40 -10.62
N GLU A 312 1.46 -21.54 -10.06
CA GLU A 312 2.60 -22.33 -10.54
C GLU A 312 2.33 -23.00 -11.88
N SER A 313 1.08 -23.40 -12.17
CA SER A 313 0.67 -24.00 -13.45
C SER A 313 0.42 -22.98 -14.57
N GLU A 314 1.06 -21.81 -14.52
CA GLU A 314 0.84 -20.67 -15.43
C GLU A 314 -0.60 -20.13 -15.49
N GLY A 315 -1.43 -20.41 -14.49
CA GLY A 315 -2.79 -19.90 -14.40
C GLY A 315 -2.82 -18.37 -14.31
N GLN A 316 -3.33 -17.70 -15.35
CA GLN A 316 -3.49 -16.25 -15.35
C GLN A 316 -4.84 -15.88 -14.70
N GLY A 317 -4.78 -15.11 -13.60
CA GLY A 317 -5.97 -14.58 -12.94
C GLY A 317 -6.64 -15.55 -11.95
N CYS A 318 -7.79 -15.14 -11.42
CA CYS A 318 -8.58 -15.88 -10.42
C CYS A 318 -9.09 -17.22 -11.00
N PRO A 319 -8.90 -18.35 -10.30
CA PRO A 319 -9.44 -19.66 -10.71
C PRO A 319 -10.94 -19.70 -11.03
N PHE A 320 -11.74 -18.84 -10.38
CA PHE A 320 -13.19 -18.84 -10.55
C PHE A 320 -13.67 -17.91 -11.68
N CYS A 321 -13.19 -16.66 -11.70
CA CYS A 321 -13.70 -15.63 -12.62
C CYS A 321 -12.69 -15.15 -13.66
N ARG A 322 -11.46 -15.67 -13.62
CA ARG A 322 -10.33 -15.28 -14.50
C ARG A 322 -9.94 -13.79 -14.44
N CYS A 323 -10.51 -13.02 -13.51
CA CYS A 323 -10.09 -11.64 -13.27
C CYS A 323 -8.62 -11.60 -12.83
N GLU A 324 -7.90 -10.56 -13.26
CA GLU A 324 -6.52 -10.34 -12.83
C GLU A 324 -6.42 -10.27 -11.31
N ILE A 325 -5.51 -11.06 -10.72
CA ILE A 325 -5.25 -11.03 -9.28
C ILE A 325 -4.32 -9.86 -8.99
N LYS A 326 -4.86 -8.82 -8.34
CA LYS A 326 -4.12 -7.62 -7.95
C LYS A 326 -3.54 -7.71 -6.54
N GLY A 327 -4.10 -8.60 -5.71
CA GLY A 327 -3.64 -8.90 -4.37
C GLY A 327 -4.43 -10.03 -3.72
N THR A 328 -4.03 -10.40 -2.52
CA THR A 328 -4.74 -11.35 -1.66
C THR A 328 -4.81 -10.82 -0.24
N GLU A 329 -5.73 -11.39 0.53
CA GLU A 329 -5.93 -11.12 1.95
C GLU A 329 -6.11 -12.45 2.69
N PRO A 330 -5.35 -12.71 3.77
CA PRO A 330 -5.56 -13.87 4.61
C PRO A 330 -6.85 -13.71 5.41
N ILE A 331 -7.65 -14.77 5.46
CA ILE A 331 -8.96 -14.79 6.13
C ILE A 331 -9.09 -16.01 7.04
N VAL A 332 -10.03 -15.93 7.98
CA VAL A 332 -10.53 -17.10 8.71
C VAL A 332 -12.03 -17.16 8.50
N VAL A 333 -12.55 -18.33 8.11
CA VAL A 333 -13.99 -18.54 8.00
C VAL A 333 -14.49 -19.15 9.31
N ASP A 334 -15.31 -18.40 10.05
CA ASP A 334 -15.94 -18.89 11.25
C ASP A 334 -17.17 -19.75 10.88
N PRO A 335 -17.23 -21.03 11.28
CA PRO A 335 -18.41 -21.86 11.05
C PRO A 335 -19.67 -21.23 11.67
N PHE A 336 -20.80 -21.39 11.00
CA PHE A 336 -22.09 -21.01 11.58
C PHE A 336 -22.41 -21.92 12.77
N ASP A 337 -22.57 -21.35 13.97
CA ASP A 337 -23.08 -22.07 15.14
C ASP A 337 -24.60 -21.87 15.26
N PRO A 338 -25.42 -22.89 14.94
CA PRO A 338 -26.88 -22.81 15.05
C PRO A 338 -27.38 -22.65 16.50
N ARG A 339 -26.49 -22.74 17.52
CA ARG A 339 -26.86 -22.57 18.94
C ARG A 339 -26.58 -21.18 19.51
N GLY A 340 -26.03 -20.24 18.72
CA GLY A 340 -25.64 -18.91 19.18
C GLY A 340 -26.74 -17.83 19.20
N GLY A 341 -27.97 -18.15 18.78
CA GLY A 341 -29.08 -17.20 18.66
C GLY A 341 -29.99 -17.14 19.88
N GLY A 342 -29.71 -16.24 20.82
CA GLY A 342 -30.70 -15.73 21.79
C GLY A 342 -30.70 -16.36 23.18
N GLY A 343 -29.85 -15.83 24.07
CA GLY A 343 -29.93 -16.05 25.52
C GLY A 343 -30.21 -14.76 26.28
N LEU A 344 -31.43 -14.23 26.16
CA LEU A 344 -31.95 -13.32 27.19
C LEU A 344 -32.06 -14.13 28.48
N SER A 345 -31.21 -13.84 29.46
CA SER A 345 -31.38 -14.29 30.85
C SER A 345 -32.75 -13.84 31.37
N ARG A 346 -33.75 -14.72 31.26
CA ARG A 346 -34.97 -14.64 32.05
C ARG A 346 -34.70 -15.32 33.38
N GLN A 347 -34.69 -14.52 34.44
CA GLN A 347 -34.98 -14.98 35.79
C GLN A 347 -36.33 -15.71 35.81
N GLY A 348 -36.37 -16.83 36.53
CA GLY A 348 -37.58 -17.59 36.85
C GLY A 348 -37.26 -18.57 37.97
N ALA A 349 -37.73 -18.23 39.17
CA ALA A 349 -37.52 -18.92 40.43
C ALA A 349 -38.36 -20.20 40.57
N GLU A 350 -37.87 -21.11 41.44
CA GLU A 350 -38.53 -22.19 42.23
C GLU A 350 -37.54 -23.39 42.32
N GLY A 351 -37.18 -24.03 43.43
CA GLY A 351 -37.56 -23.96 44.84
C GLY A 351 -37.14 -25.26 45.55
N THR A 352 -36.05 -25.22 46.35
CA THR A 352 -35.65 -26.08 47.52
C THR A 352 -35.31 -27.60 47.37
N PRO A 353 -34.59 -28.24 48.35
CA PRO A 353 -33.60 -27.74 49.34
C PRO A 353 -32.27 -28.58 49.44
N SER A 354 -31.29 -28.05 50.20
CA SER A 354 -29.92 -28.53 50.49
C SER A 354 -29.78 -29.90 51.21
N PRO A 355 -28.53 -30.38 51.45
CA PRO A 355 -28.00 -30.21 52.81
C PRO A 355 -26.51 -29.80 52.93
N ASN A 356 -26.29 -29.12 54.07
CA ASN A 356 -25.13 -28.58 54.76
C ASN A 356 -23.81 -29.38 54.73
N TYR A 357 -22.70 -28.63 54.80
CA TYR A 357 -21.64 -28.81 55.80
C TYR A 357 -21.15 -27.44 56.29
N ASP A 358 -21.03 -27.33 57.61
CA ASP A 358 -20.63 -26.17 58.42
C ASP A 358 -19.09 -26.05 58.58
N ASP A 359 -18.68 -24.94 59.22
CA ASP A 359 -17.37 -24.53 59.79
C ASP A 359 -16.31 -23.98 58.79
N ASP A 360 -15.63 -22.85 59.02
CA ASP A 360 -15.32 -22.13 60.27
C ASP A 360 -15.06 -20.62 60.04
N ASP A 361 -15.23 -19.87 61.13
CA ASP A 361 -15.02 -18.44 61.38
C ASP A 361 -13.61 -17.88 61.05
N ASP A 362 -13.52 -16.59 60.69
CA ASP A 362 -12.82 -15.60 61.55
C ASP A 362 -13.17 -14.14 61.20
N ASP A 363 -13.56 -13.41 62.24
CA ASP A 363 -13.94 -12.00 62.29
C ASP A 363 -12.75 -11.03 62.19
N LYS A 364 -12.95 -9.86 61.56
CA LYS A 364 -12.97 -8.55 62.25
C LYS A 364 -13.07 -7.35 61.31
N ALA A 365 -14.11 -6.55 61.56
CA ALA A 365 -14.24 -5.16 61.20
C ALA A 365 -13.26 -4.25 61.98
N ASP A 366 -12.84 -3.11 61.43
CA ASP A 366 -13.54 -1.82 61.64
C ASP A 366 -12.69 -0.58 61.24
N ASP A 367 -13.41 0.37 60.64
CA ASP A 367 -13.38 1.83 60.51
C ASP A 367 -12.14 2.77 60.51
N SER A 368 -12.40 3.86 59.75
CA SER A 368 -12.12 5.28 60.03
C SER A 368 -10.91 5.97 59.35
N LEU A 369 -11.20 6.57 58.19
CA LEU A 369 -11.35 8.02 57.97
C LEU A 369 -10.44 9.04 58.72
N PHE A 370 -9.88 9.97 57.93
CA PHE A 370 -9.60 11.42 58.15
C PHE A 370 -8.16 12.00 58.33
N MET A 371 -7.95 13.09 57.55
CA MET A 371 -7.03 14.27 57.64
C MET A 371 -5.55 14.09 57.25
N MET A 372 -5.03 14.74 56.19
CA MET A 372 -4.79 16.17 55.87
C MET A 372 -3.61 16.86 56.59
N LYS A 373 -2.72 17.44 55.75
CA LYS A 373 -1.83 18.63 55.86
C LYS A 373 -0.31 18.37 55.83
N GLU A 374 0.41 18.82 54.78
CA GLU A 374 0.95 20.19 54.50
C GLU A 374 2.20 20.48 55.36
N LEU A 375 3.40 20.77 54.84
CA LEU A 375 3.93 22.05 54.30
C LEU A 375 5.45 21.81 54.08
N ALA A 376 6.07 22.18 52.94
CA ALA A 376 6.59 23.49 52.51
C ALA A 376 8.12 23.61 52.64
N GLY A 377 8.75 24.29 51.68
CA GLY A 377 10.18 24.63 51.75
C GLY A 377 10.79 25.22 50.48
N THR A 378 10.27 26.36 50.03
CA THR A 378 10.90 27.23 49.01
C THR A 378 12.10 27.99 49.60
N LYS A 379 13.20 28.14 48.83
CA LYS A 379 14.08 29.33 48.70
C LYS A 379 15.28 28.97 47.78
N VAL A 380 15.41 29.51 46.56
CA VAL A 380 15.87 30.86 46.15
C VAL A 380 17.39 30.97 45.99
N SER A 381 17.78 31.28 44.73
CA SER A 381 18.95 31.99 44.20
C SER A 381 20.38 31.53 44.55
N SER A 382 21.12 31.12 43.51
CA SER A 382 22.29 31.86 42.99
C SER A 382 22.52 31.46 41.53
#